data_AF-A0A510IRA6-F1
#
_entry.id   AF-A0A510IRA6-F1
#
_cell.length_a   1.000
_cell.length_b   1.000
_cell.length_c   1.000
_cell.angle_alpha   90.00
_cell.angle_beta   90.00
_cell.angle_gamma   90.00
#
_symmetry.space_group_name_H-M   'P 1'
#
loop_
_entity.id
_entity.type
_entity.pdbx_description
1 polymer ?
#
loop_
_entity_poly.entity_id
_entity_poly.type
_entity_poly.pdbx_seq_one_letter_code
_entity_poly.pdbx_strand_id
1 'polypeptide(L)' 'MPEGKIGIKEYRHKRIKPRTHNLASILSIDSAAYAVMNNHYYIVHYIEKEKALNWPNNEVAPH' A
#
# COMPACT_ATOMS: atom_id res chain seq x y z
N MET A 1 -11.79 -31.50 -9.08
CA MET A 1 -11.02 -30.33 -9.56
C MET A 1 -9.79 -30.20 -8.67
N PRO A 2 -8.55 -30.40 -9.16
CA PRO A 2 -7.38 -30.22 -8.32
C PRO A 2 -7.20 -28.72 -8.04
N GLU A 3 -6.86 -28.39 -6.81
CA GLU A 3 -6.81 -27.02 -6.27
C GLU A 3 -6.00 -26.08 -7.18
N GLY A 4 -6.71 -25.08 -7.70
CA GLY A 4 -6.29 -24.29 -8.86
C GLY A 4 -5.10 -23.38 -8.59
N LYS A 5 -4.13 -23.41 -9.52
CA LYS A 5 -3.03 -22.44 -9.60
C LYS A 5 -3.60 -21.01 -9.62
N ILE A 6 -3.49 -20.30 -8.51
CA ILE A 6 -3.78 -18.86 -8.47
C ILE A 6 -2.80 -18.16 -9.44
N GLY A 7 -3.33 -17.45 -10.44
CA GLY A 7 -2.50 -16.72 -11.39
C GLY A 7 -1.62 -15.69 -10.69
N ILE A 8 -0.41 -15.45 -11.21
CA ILE A 8 0.60 -14.54 -10.61
C ILE A 8 0.00 -13.15 -10.33
N LYS A 9 -0.87 -12.65 -11.22
CA LYS A 9 -1.59 -11.39 -11.05
C LYS A 9 -2.48 -11.39 -9.80
N GLU A 10 -3.25 -12.44 -9.58
CA GLU A 10 -4.18 -12.54 -8.45
C GLU A 10 -3.43 -12.78 -7.13
N TYR A 11 -2.38 -13.60 -7.17
CA TYR A 11 -1.46 -13.78 -6.04
C TYR A 11 -0.87 -12.44 -5.57
N ARG A 12 -0.43 -11.61 -6.50
CA ARG A 12 0.12 -10.28 -6.19
C ARG A 12 -0.94 -9.31 -5.69
N HIS A 13 -2.12 -9.28 -6.31
CA HIS A 13 -3.24 -8.45 -5.84
C HIS A 13 -3.60 -8.77 -4.38
N LYS A 14 -3.72 -10.06 -4.03
CA LYS A 14 -4.03 -10.51 -2.67
C LYS A 14 -2.96 -10.09 -1.65
N ARG A 15 -1.72 -9.82 -2.08
CA ARG A 15 -0.61 -9.45 -1.20
C ARG A 15 -0.32 -7.97 -1.10
N ILE A 16 -0.55 -7.20 -2.17
CA ILE A 16 -0.29 -5.75 -2.20
C ILE A 16 -1.40 -4.98 -1.51
N LYS A 17 -2.67 -5.29 -1.80
CA LYS A 17 -3.82 -4.56 -1.24
C LYS A 17 -3.79 -4.49 0.31
N PRO A 18 -3.64 -5.60 1.06
CA PRO A 18 -3.63 -5.54 2.52
C PRO A 18 -2.38 -4.85 3.07
N ARG A 19 -1.23 -4.96 2.39
CA ARG A 19 -0.01 -4.25 2.81
C ARG A 19 -0.16 -2.73 2.62
N THR A 20 -0.71 -2.31 1.49
CA THR A 20 -1.01 -0.89 1.23
C THR A 20 -1.99 -0.34 2.27
N HIS A 21 -3.05 -1.07 2.60
CA HIS A 21 -4.00 -0.65 3.64
C HIS A 21 -3.35 -0.60 5.03
N ASN A 22 -2.48 -1.57 5.36
CA ASN A 22 -1.76 -1.55 6.63
C ASN A 22 -0.84 -0.33 6.72
N LEU A 23 -0.08 -0.02 5.67
CA LEU A 23 0.74 1.19 5.62
C LEU A 23 -0.09 2.46 5.73
N ALA A 24 -1.24 2.55 5.04
CA ALA A 24 -2.16 3.67 5.14
C ALA A 24 -2.76 3.83 6.55
N SER A 25 -2.91 2.74 7.31
CA SER A 25 -3.40 2.81 8.70
C SER A 25 -2.39 3.41 9.67
N ILE A 26 -1.10 3.32 9.34
CA ILE A 26 0.01 3.79 10.20
C ILE A 26 0.47 5.17 9.75
N LEU A 27 0.61 5.37 8.44
CA LEU A 27 1.13 6.59 7.84
C LEU A 27 0.00 7.61 7.60
N SER A 28 0.37 8.87 7.39
CA SER A 28 -0.56 9.93 6.97
C SER A 28 -0.83 9.89 5.46
N ILE A 29 -1.22 8.71 4.95
CA ILE A 29 -1.50 8.48 3.53
C ILE A 29 -2.81 7.71 3.33
N ASP A 30 -3.41 7.86 2.16
CA ASP A 30 -4.53 7.03 1.68
C ASP A 30 -4.23 6.47 0.28
N SER A 31 -4.82 5.33 -0.08
CA SER A 31 -4.65 4.71 -1.39
C SER A 31 -5.67 5.26 -2.39
N ALA A 32 -5.22 6.17 -3.26
CA ALA A 32 -6.08 6.78 -4.28
C ALA A 32 -6.29 5.85 -5.48
N ALA A 33 -5.25 5.12 -5.91
CA ALA A 33 -5.34 4.16 -7.00
C ALA A 33 -4.22 3.11 -6.93
N TYR A 34 -4.44 1.94 -7.53
CA TYR A 34 -3.38 0.95 -7.74
C TYR A 34 -3.62 0.11 -9.00
N ALA A 35 -2.53 -0.34 -9.63
CA ALA A 35 -2.54 -1.24 -10.77
C ALA A 35 -1.44 -2.31 -10.62
N VAL A 36 -1.76 -3.56 -10.94
CA VAL A 36 -0.81 -4.69 -10.85
C VAL A 36 -0.61 -5.31 -12.22
N MET A 37 0.64 -5.35 -12.65
CA MET A 37 1.11 -5.95 -13.90
C MET A 37 2.05 -7.14 -13.63
N ASN A 38 2.48 -7.82 -14.69
CA ASN A 38 3.25 -9.06 -14.59
C ASN A 38 4.66 -8.89 -14.00
N ASN A 39 5.21 -7.68 -13.95
CA ASN A 39 6.55 -7.40 -13.41
C ASN A 39 6.63 -6.16 -12.52
N HIS A 40 5.57 -5.35 -12.43
CA HIS A 40 5.57 -4.14 -11.62
C HIS A 40 4.17 -3.81 -11.11
N TYR A 41 4.10 -2.89 -10.16
CA TYR A 41 2.87 -2.31 -9.65
C TYR A 41 3.00 -0.79 -9.65
N TYR A 42 1.90 -0.12 -9.98
CA TYR A 42 1.76 1.32 -9.79
C TYR A 42 0.82 1.53 -8.61
N ILE A 43 1.19 2.39 -7.66
CA ILE A 43 0.33 2.77 -6.55
C ILE A 43 0.39 4.28 -6.43
N VAL A 44 -0.77 4.90 -6.37
CA VAL A 44 -0.93 6.34 -6.14
C VAL A 44 -1.47 6.49 -4.73
N HIS A 45 -0.75 7.25 -3.91
CA HIS A 45 -1.19 7.62 -2.57
C HIS A 45 -1.53 9.10 -2.52
N TYR A 46 -2.58 9.42 -1.79
CA TYR A 46 -2.83 10.76 -1.32
C TYR A 46 -2.11 10.93 0.02
N ILE A 47 -1.43 12.06 0.24
CA ILE A 47 -0.78 12.37 1.51
C ILE A 47 -1.67 13.36 2.25
N GLU A 48 -2.10 12.99 3.45
CA GLU A 48 -2.82 13.89 4.35
C GLU A 48 -1.81 14.81 5.03
N LYS A 49 -1.53 15.93 4.37
CA LYS A 49 -0.43 16.83 4.73
C LYS A 49 -0.59 17.39 6.15
N GLU A 50 -1.81 17.77 6.54
CA GLU A 50 -2.06 18.32 7.87
C GLU A 50 -1.79 17.27 8.96
N LYS A 51 -2.23 16.03 8.76
CA LYS A 51 -1.93 14.93 9.69
C LYS A 51 -0.42 14.68 9.76
N ALA A 52 0.27 14.64 8.62
CA ALA A 52 1.72 14.41 8.56
C ALA A 52 2.53 15.49 9.29
N LEU A 53 2.16 16.76 9.13
CA LEU A 53 2.86 17.89 9.76
C LEU A 53 2.66 17.93 11.28
N ASN A 54 1.59 17.32 11.78
CA ASN A 54 1.28 17.25 13.21
C ASN A 54 1.87 16.01 13.90
N TRP A 55 2.67 15.18 13.19
CA TRP A 55 3.32 14.03 13.81
C TRP A 55 4.37 14.46 14.84
N PRO A 56 4.42 13.80 16.00
CA PRO A 56 5.45 14.10 16.98
C PRO A 56 6.81 13.61 16.48
N ASN A 57 7.87 14.34 16.81
CA ASN A 57 9.23 14.07 16.29
C ASN A 57 9.75 12.65 16.57
N ASN A 58 9.28 12.00 17.64
CA ASN A 58 9.65 10.62 17.99
C ASN A 58 8.98 9.56 17.09
N GLU A 59 7.96 9.91 16.33
CA GLU A 59 7.29 9.04 15.36
C GLU A 59 7.78 9.29 13.92
N VAL A 60 8.50 10.38 13.68
CA VAL A 60 9.11 10.70 12.39
C VAL A 60 10.51 10.07 12.33
N ALA A 61 10.78 9.30 11.29
CA ALA A 61 12.11 8.72 11.07
C ALA A 61 13.15 9.85 10.92
N PRO A 62 14.34 9.72 11.54
CA PRO A 62 15.42 10.68 11.35
C PRO A 62 15.86 10.72 9.88
N HIS A 63 16.38 11.86 9.45
CA HIS A 63 16.90 12.06 8.09
C HIS A 63 18.22 11.33 7.86
#